data_AF-A0A9X6N481-F1
#
_entry.id   AF-A0A9X6N481-F1
#
_cell.length_a   1.000
_cell.length_b   1.000
_cell.length_c   1.000
_cell.angle_alpha   90.00
_cell.angle_beta   90.00
_cell.angle_gamma   90.00
#
_symmetry.space_group_name_H-M   'P 1'
#
loop_
_entity.id
_entity.type
_entity.pdbx_description
1 polymer ?
#
loop_
_entity_poly.entity_id
_entity_poly.type
_entity_poly.pdbx_seq_one_letter_code
_entity_poly.pdbx_strand_id
1 'polypeptide(L)'
;MRKILIEVKESLLKKKMLSILILLQTCLLFALLSALYLSFYNIDTKTKSFYAQYKGKNIYKLSDRLIDEKEARFFSNPSELSKVKNFYHALLNSKDFLYMNTTLQHIGVQNFKGNPIFLQGYEQGNPRPPYQKRQGSPSFDRVKSIQINHNLLTAFDAKIQNGRVFNKEDFSFKKETKIPIILGAEYQTIYNIGETINFDYLNQELEGIIIGILPKNTLFPVNGDVEFYIDRYIILPEFIMEEVPQNEEVLRFQQKHYLHAINGQILTNKDMISVQKLVNSISQKANFDDYIIIGANTIGISLMFNMMKQNIQIMFMFTVVIFLFCIFSISLSLIMKWDTNIKKYAIHLISGATVSQILWYTFIEILFVIGISLTLIFLFMQFVGEMPISYYFILIGVSLIIVVLGMLPFSFKLKQSNIVKILKKKE
;
A
#
# COMPACT_ATOMS: atom_id res chain seq x y z
N MET A 1 -9.29 -44.90 -19.29
CA MET A 1 -9.30 -44.03 -18.09
C MET A 1 -9.04 -44.76 -16.78
N ARG A 2 -9.78 -45.83 -16.40
CA ARG A 2 -9.59 -46.54 -15.11
C ARG A 2 -8.19 -47.14 -14.89
N LYS A 3 -7.58 -47.72 -15.93
CA LYS A 3 -6.18 -48.23 -15.87
C LYS A 3 -5.14 -47.12 -15.65
N ILE A 4 -5.34 -45.94 -16.27
CA ILE A 4 -4.43 -44.77 -16.13
C ILE A 4 -4.41 -44.31 -14.67
N LEU A 5 -5.58 -44.15 -14.04
CA LEU A 5 -5.70 -43.70 -12.65
C LEU A 5 -5.06 -44.67 -11.65
N ILE A 6 -5.21 -45.98 -11.87
CA ILE A 6 -4.60 -47.01 -11.01
C ILE A 6 -3.07 -46.95 -11.10
N GLU A 7 -2.52 -46.78 -12.30
CA GLU A 7 -1.07 -46.70 -12.49
C GLU A 7 -0.45 -45.41 -11.95
N VAL A 8 -1.15 -44.27 -12.08
CA VAL A 8 -0.73 -43.00 -11.45
C VAL A 8 -0.71 -43.14 -9.93
N LYS A 9 -1.76 -43.71 -9.34
CA LYS A 9 -1.84 -43.96 -7.89
C LYS A 9 -0.72 -44.88 -7.40
N GLU A 10 -0.48 -46.00 -8.09
CA GLU A 10 0.57 -46.95 -7.72
C GLU A 10 1.98 -46.35 -7.84
N SER A 11 2.21 -45.52 -8.88
CA SER A 11 3.46 -44.78 -9.10
C SER A 11 3.77 -43.82 -7.96
N LEU A 12 2.80 -42.96 -7.63
CA LEU A 12 2.93 -41.96 -6.56
C LEU A 12 3.18 -42.62 -5.20
N LEU A 13 2.58 -43.78 -4.94
CA LEU A 13 2.75 -44.51 -3.68
C LEU A 13 4.12 -45.19 -3.53
N LYS A 14 4.81 -45.54 -4.63
CA LYS A 14 6.13 -46.19 -4.61
C LYS A 14 7.29 -45.20 -4.42
N LYS A 15 7.12 -43.93 -4.80
CA LYS A 15 8.15 -42.86 -4.68
C LYS A 15 7.61 -41.57 -4.04
N LYS A 16 6.78 -41.73 -3.01
CA LYS A 16 6.07 -40.64 -2.30
C LYS A 16 6.95 -39.45 -1.96
N MET A 17 8.16 -39.69 -1.43
CA MET A 17 9.07 -38.62 -1.00
C MET A 17 9.45 -37.68 -2.14
N LEU A 18 9.67 -38.21 -3.34
CA LEU A 18 10.09 -37.40 -4.47
C LEU A 18 8.92 -36.65 -5.11
N SER A 19 7.74 -37.25 -5.15
CA SER A 19 6.51 -36.57 -5.57
C SER A 19 6.07 -35.48 -4.59
N ILE A 20 6.25 -35.71 -3.28
CA ILE A 20 6.02 -34.69 -2.24
C ILE A 20 7.02 -33.55 -2.38
N LEU A 21 8.29 -33.85 -2.65
CA LEU A 21 9.32 -32.82 -2.89
C LEU A 21 8.96 -31.94 -4.09
N ILE A 22 8.55 -32.55 -5.21
CA ILE A 22 8.11 -31.80 -6.40
C ILE A 22 6.89 -30.93 -6.06
N LEU A 23 5.90 -31.48 -5.37
CA LEU A 23 4.71 -30.72 -4.95
C LEU A 23 5.09 -29.51 -4.09
N LEU A 24 5.96 -29.68 -3.10
CA LEU A 24 6.41 -28.59 -2.23
C LEU A 24 7.18 -27.53 -3.01
N GLN A 25 8.08 -27.94 -3.91
CA GLN A 25 8.86 -27.04 -4.75
C GLN A 25 7.97 -26.25 -5.72
N THR A 26 7.00 -26.90 -6.36
CA THR A 26 6.07 -26.20 -7.29
C THR A 26 5.12 -25.29 -6.54
N CYS A 27 4.64 -25.67 -5.35
CA CYS A 27 3.89 -24.78 -4.46
C CYS A 27 4.71 -23.54 -4.09
N LEU A 28 5.97 -23.72 -3.66
CA LEU A 28 6.85 -22.61 -3.31
C LEU A 28 7.11 -21.69 -4.51
N LEU A 29 7.36 -22.26 -5.69
CA LEU A 29 7.57 -21.50 -6.91
C LEU A 29 6.36 -20.64 -7.26
N PHE A 30 5.16 -21.23 -7.26
CA PHE A 30 3.94 -20.51 -7.57
C PHE A 30 3.62 -19.46 -6.51
N ALA A 31 3.84 -19.73 -5.22
CA ALA A 31 3.71 -18.72 -4.17
C ALA A 31 4.66 -17.52 -4.38
N LEU A 32 5.91 -17.77 -4.77
CA LEU A 32 6.87 -16.70 -5.08
C LEU A 32 6.48 -15.91 -6.33
N LEU A 33 5.98 -16.58 -7.37
CA LEU A 33 5.44 -15.91 -8.56
C LEU A 33 4.23 -15.04 -8.21
N SER A 34 3.34 -15.51 -7.34
CA SER A 34 2.23 -14.71 -6.81
C SER A 34 2.75 -13.49 -6.05
N ALA A 35 3.70 -13.67 -5.13
CA ALA A 35 4.25 -12.58 -4.35
C ALA A 35 4.98 -11.54 -5.23
N LEU A 36 5.70 -11.99 -6.27
CA LEU A 36 6.30 -11.10 -7.28
C LEU A 36 5.24 -10.35 -8.09
N TYR A 37 4.20 -11.05 -8.55
CA TYR A 37 3.11 -10.42 -9.28
C TYR A 37 2.45 -9.31 -8.44
N LEU A 38 2.13 -9.60 -7.17
CA LEU A 38 1.56 -8.61 -6.25
C LEU A 38 2.51 -7.46 -6.01
N SER A 39 3.81 -7.73 -5.86
CA SER A 39 4.82 -6.70 -5.64
C SER A 39 4.92 -5.76 -6.85
N PHE A 40 4.93 -6.29 -8.08
CA PHE A 40 4.90 -5.47 -9.29
C PHE A 40 3.57 -4.72 -9.44
N TYR A 41 2.44 -5.38 -9.20
CA TYR A 41 1.11 -4.77 -9.31
C TYR A 41 0.92 -3.62 -8.30
N ASN A 42 1.28 -3.82 -7.04
CA ASN A 42 1.15 -2.81 -5.98
C ASN A 42 2.12 -1.65 -6.19
N ILE A 43 3.36 -1.94 -6.59
CA ILE A 43 4.34 -0.90 -6.85
C ILE A 43 3.96 -0.09 -8.07
N ASP A 44 3.50 -0.71 -9.16
CA ASP A 44 3.19 0.03 -10.38
C ASP A 44 1.96 0.95 -10.23
N THR A 45 1.01 0.57 -9.38
CA THR A 45 -0.29 1.26 -9.28
C THR A 45 -0.45 2.19 -8.07
N LYS A 46 0.14 1.87 -6.90
CA LYS A 46 -0.05 2.62 -5.65
C LYS A 46 1.22 3.24 -5.11
N THR A 47 2.33 2.49 -5.09
CA THR A 47 3.56 2.94 -4.43
C THR A 47 4.44 3.80 -5.35
N LYS A 48 4.48 3.52 -6.66
CA LYS A 48 5.19 4.38 -7.62
C LYS A 48 4.55 5.76 -7.71
N SER A 49 3.22 5.90 -7.74
CA SER A 49 2.59 7.22 -7.84
C SER A 49 2.84 8.07 -6.59
N PHE A 50 2.64 7.49 -5.40
CA PHE A 50 2.87 8.17 -4.13
C PHE A 50 4.34 8.55 -3.94
N TYR A 51 5.25 7.58 -4.06
CA TYR A 51 6.64 7.86 -3.78
C TYR A 51 7.41 8.52 -4.93
N ALA A 52 6.93 8.48 -6.18
CA ALA A 52 7.53 9.23 -7.28
C ALA A 52 7.56 10.73 -6.99
N GLN A 53 6.62 11.25 -6.22
CA GLN A 53 6.58 12.66 -5.82
C GLN A 53 7.81 13.09 -5.02
N TYR A 54 8.45 12.13 -4.33
CA TYR A 54 9.66 12.34 -3.55
C TYR A 54 10.97 12.10 -4.32
N LYS A 55 10.90 11.56 -5.54
CA LYS A 55 12.10 11.16 -6.28
C LYS A 55 13.00 12.37 -6.55
N GLY A 56 14.23 12.31 -6.05
CA GLY A 56 15.22 13.39 -6.20
C GLY A 56 14.92 14.65 -5.40
N LYS A 57 14.01 14.57 -4.42
CA LYS A 57 13.65 15.67 -3.54
C LYS A 57 13.97 15.34 -2.08
N ASN A 58 14.28 16.39 -1.35
CA ASN A 58 14.48 16.43 0.08
C ASN A 58 13.20 16.87 0.79
N ILE A 59 12.92 16.24 1.92
CA ILE A 59 11.79 16.59 2.80
C ILE A 59 12.35 17.18 4.08
N TYR A 60 12.06 18.44 4.35
CA TYR A 60 12.39 19.10 5.60
C TYR A 60 11.13 19.31 6.43
N LYS A 61 11.20 19.02 7.73
CA LYS A 61 10.10 19.33 8.64
C LYS A 61 10.26 20.77 9.12
N LEU A 62 9.19 21.54 9.05
CA LEU A 62 9.07 22.82 9.73
C LEU A 62 8.28 22.60 11.02
N SER A 63 8.75 23.18 12.12
CA SER A 63 8.08 23.13 13.41
C SER A 63 8.23 24.48 14.09
N ASP A 64 7.18 24.98 14.72
CA ASP A 64 7.28 26.12 15.61
C ASP A 64 8.12 25.78 16.85
N ARG A 65 8.61 26.83 17.54
CA ARG A 65 9.31 26.75 18.82
C ARG A 65 8.52 27.44 19.94
N LEU A 66 7.20 27.51 19.80
CA LEU A 66 6.30 28.08 20.79
C LEU A 66 6.02 27.03 21.86
N ILE A 67 6.82 27.08 22.92
CA ILE A 67 6.70 26.20 24.08
C ILE A 67 6.60 27.09 25.32
N ASP A 68 5.80 26.67 26.30
CA ASP A 68 5.62 27.34 27.60
C ASP A 68 5.25 28.83 27.47
N GLU A 69 6.09 29.73 27.99
CA GLU A 69 5.82 31.17 28.02
C GLU A 69 5.65 31.79 26.63
N LYS A 70 6.32 31.24 25.62
CA LYS A 70 6.20 31.72 24.23
C LYS A 70 4.82 31.43 23.65
N GLU A 71 4.29 30.23 23.92
CA GLU A 71 2.95 29.85 23.52
C GLU A 71 1.91 30.75 24.23
N ALA A 72 2.07 30.97 25.54
CA ALA A 72 1.20 31.85 26.29
C ALA A 72 1.23 33.30 25.75
N ARG A 73 2.41 33.81 25.36
CA ARG A 73 2.54 35.13 24.70
C ARG A 73 1.91 35.18 23.33
N PHE A 74 2.03 34.11 22.55
CA PHE A 74 1.40 34.02 21.23
C PHE A 74 -0.12 34.14 21.33
N PHE A 75 -0.74 33.40 22.24
CA PHE A 75 -2.19 33.43 22.41
C PHE A 75 -2.69 34.72 23.06
N SER A 76 -1.89 35.40 23.89
CA SER A 76 -2.29 36.66 24.53
C SER A 76 -2.13 37.90 23.64
N ASN A 77 -1.36 37.82 22.54
CA ASN A 77 -1.10 38.95 21.65
C ASN A 77 -1.80 38.80 20.29
N PRO A 78 -2.88 39.56 20.01
CA PRO A 78 -3.60 39.50 18.74
C PRO A 78 -2.74 39.81 17.52
N SER A 79 -1.67 40.60 17.67
CA SER A 79 -0.77 40.94 16.56
C SER A 79 0.07 39.76 16.06
N GLU A 80 0.18 38.67 16.85
CA GLU A 80 0.87 37.46 16.42
C GLU A 80 0.12 36.70 15.33
N LEU A 81 -1.21 36.86 15.28
CA LEU A 81 -2.03 36.22 14.25
C LEU A 81 -1.65 36.71 12.84
N SER A 82 -1.41 38.01 12.65
CA SER A 82 -1.06 38.53 11.33
C SER A 82 0.31 38.04 10.87
N LYS A 83 1.28 37.94 11.79
CA LYS A 83 2.62 37.40 11.53
C LYS A 83 2.56 35.95 11.07
N VAL A 84 1.85 35.08 11.80
CA VAL A 84 1.74 33.66 11.45
C VAL A 84 0.96 33.44 10.16
N LYS A 85 -0.10 34.23 9.91
CA LYS A 85 -0.83 34.22 8.64
C LYS A 85 0.11 34.54 7.49
N ASN A 86 0.84 35.66 7.57
CA ASN A 86 1.78 36.08 6.52
C ASN A 86 2.87 35.05 6.28
N PHE A 87 3.39 34.45 7.36
CA PHE A 87 4.39 33.38 7.28
C PHE A 87 3.85 32.17 6.53
N TYR A 88 2.69 31.64 6.94
CA TYR A 88 2.05 30.51 6.27
C TYR A 88 1.71 30.82 4.81
N HIS A 89 1.15 31.99 4.51
CA HIS A 89 0.83 32.39 3.14
C HIS A 89 2.08 32.45 2.25
N ALA A 90 3.20 32.95 2.77
CA ALA A 90 4.45 32.99 2.03
C ALA A 90 5.07 31.61 1.82
N LEU A 91 4.97 30.71 2.81
CA LEU A 91 5.39 29.31 2.68
C LEU A 91 4.55 28.58 1.62
N LEU A 92 3.23 28.70 1.71
CA LEU A 92 2.27 28.02 0.85
C LEU A 92 2.43 28.41 -0.62
N ASN A 93 2.76 29.68 -0.90
CA ASN A 93 2.90 30.24 -2.24
C ASN A 93 4.35 30.33 -2.74
N SER A 94 5.30 29.69 -2.07
CA SER A 94 6.70 29.68 -2.48
C SER A 94 6.87 29.03 -3.86
N LYS A 95 7.72 29.63 -4.72
CA LYS A 95 8.11 29.04 -6.02
C LYS A 95 9.36 28.16 -5.92
N ASP A 96 10.11 28.27 -4.82
CA ASP A 96 11.39 27.60 -4.61
C ASP A 96 11.25 26.19 -4.01
N PHE A 97 10.11 25.91 -3.40
CA PHE A 97 9.79 24.63 -2.77
C PHE A 97 8.28 24.42 -2.70
N LEU A 98 7.86 23.17 -2.58
CA LEU A 98 6.48 22.82 -2.30
C LEU A 98 6.28 22.71 -0.79
N TYR A 99 5.41 23.54 -0.21
CA TYR A 99 5.03 23.46 1.19
C TYR A 99 3.76 22.63 1.35
N MET A 100 3.86 21.52 2.06
CA MET A 100 2.75 20.60 2.32
C MET A 100 2.48 20.59 3.80
N ASN A 101 1.21 20.64 4.21
CA ASN A 101 0.86 20.49 5.61
C ASN A 101 -0.27 19.48 5.78
N THR A 102 -0.13 18.71 6.85
CA THR A 102 -1.06 17.67 7.29
C THR A 102 -1.12 17.71 8.80
N THR A 103 -2.27 18.10 9.33
CA THR A 103 -2.49 18.19 10.77
C THR A 103 -3.43 17.07 11.19
N LEU A 104 -3.05 16.29 12.21
CA LEU A 104 -3.89 15.24 12.80
C LEU A 104 -4.65 15.78 14.02
N GLN A 105 -5.42 16.85 13.82
CA GLN A 105 -6.30 17.38 14.86
C GLN A 105 -7.67 16.71 14.72
N HIS A 106 -8.11 16.01 15.77
CA HIS A 106 -9.46 15.43 15.84
C HIS A 106 -10.53 16.54 15.85
N ILE A 107 -11.74 16.20 15.40
CA ILE A 107 -12.93 17.05 15.50
C ILE A 107 -13.96 16.41 16.42
N GLY A 108 -14.81 17.24 17.03
CA GLY A 108 -16.00 16.80 17.74
C GLY A 108 -17.16 16.67 16.77
N VAL A 109 -17.73 15.49 16.53
CA VAL A 109 -18.89 15.33 15.63
C VAL A 109 -20.15 15.12 16.45
N GLN A 110 -21.20 15.88 16.18
CA GLN A 110 -22.51 15.67 16.81
C GLN A 110 -23.23 14.48 16.15
N ASN A 111 -23.94 13.69 16.97
CA ASN A 111 -24.74 12.55 16.50
C ASN A 111 -23.93 11.62 15.58
N PHE A 112 -22.70 11.30 15.98
CA PHE A 112 -21.82 10.48 15.15
C PHE A 112 -22.43 9.09 14.91
N LYS A 113 -22.44 8.65 13.65
CA LYS A 113 -23.08 7.40 13.23
C LYS A 113 -22.13 6.20 13.18
N GLY A 114 -20.82 6.45 13.32
CA GLY A 114 -19.80 5.42 13.26
C GLY A 114 -19.56 4.72 14.59
N ASN A 115 -18.78 3.64 14.53
CA ASN A 115 -18.35 2.84 15.68
C ASN A 115 -17.01 3.37 16.25
N PRO A 116 -16.52 2.80 17.37
CA PRO A 116 -15.32 3.32 18.05
C PRO A 116 -14.02 3.30 17.24
N ILE A 117 -13.90 2.52 16.16
CA ILE A 117 -12.69 2.49 15.32
C ILE A 117 -12.38 3.84 14.67
N PHE A 118 -13.34 4.75 14.58
CA PHE A 118 -13.16 6.11 14.04
C PHE A 118 -12.79 7.15 15.11
N LEU A 119 -12.78 6.78 16.39
CA LEU A 119 -12.56 7.70 17.50
C LEU A 119 -11.08 7.84 17.84
N GLN A 120 -10.67 9.06 18.19
CA GLN A 120 -9.33 9.36 18.66
C GLN A 120 -8.99 8.52 19.89
N GLY A 121 -7.79 7.91 19.92
CA GLY A 121 -7.37 7.04 21.02
C GLY A 121 -7.61 5.55 20.77
N TYR A 122 -8.39 5.20 19.74
CA TYR A 122 -8.76 3.81 19.46
C TYR A 122 -7.54 2.91 19.19
N GLU A 123 -6.58 3.35 18.37
CA GLU A 123 -5.35 2.61 18.07
C GLU A 123 -4.48 2.40 19.32
N GLN A 124 -4.62 3.26 20.32
CA GLN A 124 -3.94 3.14 21.61
C GLN A 124 -4.73 2.28 22.60
N GLY A 125 -5.82 1.65 22.17
CA GLY A 125 -6.69 0.82 23.01
C GLY A 125 -7.59 1.61 23.96
N ASN A 126 -7.64 2.94 23.84
CA ASN A 126 -8.39 3.81 24.74
C ASN A 126 -9.12 4.91 23.94
N PRO A 127 -10.24 4.57 23.25
CA PRO A 127 -11.02 5.56 22.52
C PRO A 127 -11.54 6.61 23.51
N ARG A 128 -11.23 7.88 23.25
CA ARG A 128 -11.58 8.97 24.14
C ARG A 128 -13.10 9.14 24.19
N PRO A 129 -13.69 9.34 25.38
CA PRO A 129 -15.11 9.56 25.51
C PRO A 129 -15.53 10.88 24.82
N PRO A 130 -16.81 10.99 24.44
CA PRO A 130 -17.34 12.23 23.91
C PRO A 130 -17.30 13.35 24.97
N TYR A 131 -17.42 14.59 24.53
CA TYR A 131 -17.41 15.76 25.39
C TYR A 131 -18.60 16.68 25.12
N GLN A 132 -18.96 17.49 26.12
CA GLN A 132 -19.90 18.59 25.96
C GLN A 132 -19.15 19.91 26.15
N LYS A 133 -19.47 20.92 25.34
CA LYS A 133 -18.86 22.26 25.49
C LYS A 133 -19.43 23.00 26.70
N ARG A 134 -20.71 22.76 27.01
CA ARG A 134 -21.42 23.29 28.19
C ARG A 134 -22.32 22.20 28.74
N GLN A 135 -22.58 22.21 30.04
CA GLN A 135 -23.51 21.27 30.64
C GLN A 135 -24.88 21.38 29.97
N GLY A 136 -25.39 20.26 29.44
CA GLY A 136 -26.68 20.23 28.72
C GLY A 136 -26.60 20.61 27.23
N SER A 137 -25.42 20.94 26.69
CA SER A 137 -25.24 21.09 25.24
C SER A 137 -25.19 19.72 24.54
N PRO A 138 -25.40 19.67 23.21
CA PRO A 138 -25.13 18.46 22.44
C PRO A 138 -23.75 17.87 22.76
N SER A 139 -23.68 16.55 22.75
CA SER A 139 -22.45 15.80 22.93
C SER A 139 -21.70 15.70 21.59
N PHE A 140 -20.37 15.74 21.67
CA PHE A 140 -19.47 15.66 20.53
C PHE A 140 -18.54 14.46 20.67
N ASP A 141 -18.62 13.53 19.72
CA ASP A 141 -17.69 12.40 19.62
C ASP A 141 -16.36 12.85 19.03
N ARG A 142 -15.24 12.42 19.63
CA ARG A 142 -13.90 12.81 19.18
C ARG A 142 -13.47 11.97 17.98
N VAL A 143 -13.91 12.36 16.80
CA VAL A 143 -13.66 11.66 15.54
C VAL A 143 -12.30 12.03 14.97
N LYS A 144 -11.61 11.03 14.43
CA LYS A 144 -10.35 11.21 13.71
C LYS A 144 -10.53 12.12 12.51
N SER A 145 -9.65 13.10 12.40
CA SER A 145 -9.61 13.97 11.24
C SER A 145 -8.19 14.39 10.88
N ILE A 146 -8.04 14.75 9.62
CA ILE A 146 -6.83 15.29 9.05
C ILE A 146 -7.17 16.58 8.29
N GLN A 147 -6.42 17.64 8.56
CA GLN A 147 -6.50 18.89 7.81
C GLN A 147 -5.34 18.91 6.82
N ILE A 148 -5.63 19.18 5.55
CA ILE A 148 -4.64 19.15 4.47
C ILE A 148 -4.64 20.45 3.69
N ASN A 149 -3.48 20.92 3.24
CA ASN A 149 -3.42 22.09 2.35
C ASN A 149 -3.58 21.71 0.86
N HIS A 150 -3.82 22.72 0.02
CA HIS A 150 -4.08 22.51 -1.41
C HIS A 150 -2.87 21.93 -2.18
N ASN A 151 -1.65 22.23 -1.70
CA ASN A 151 -0.42 21.71 -2.29
C ASN A 151 -0.33 20.18 -2.18
N LEU A 152 -0.84 19.60 -1.09
CA LEU A 152 -0.85 18.15 -0.89
C LEU A 152 -1.68 17.43 -1.97
N LEU A 153 -2.91 17.87 -2.20
CA LEU A 153 -3.80 17.23 -3.19
C LEU A 153 -3.24 17.33 -4.61
N THR A 154 -2.68 18.49 -4.94
CA THR A 154 -2.06 18.71 -6.25
C THR A 154 -0.86 17.79 -6.46
N ALA A 155 -0.07 17.54 -5.41
CA ALA A 155 1.11 16.70 -5.49
C ALA A 155 0.80 15.20 -5.52
N PHE A 156 -0.22 14.73 -4.78
CA PHE A 156 -0.47 13.29 -4.59
C PHE A 156 -1.62 12.72 -5.44
N ASP A 157 -2.25 13.52 -6.31
CA ASP A 157 -3.32 13.12 -7.25
C ASP A 157 -4.34 12.17 -6.60
N ALA A 158 -4.97 12.64 -5.53
CA ALA A 158 -5.91 11.85 -4.74
C ALA A 158 -7.12 11.45 -5.59
N LYS A 159 -7.17 10.17 -5.98
CA LYS A 159 -8.33 9.60 -6.68
C LYS A 159 -9.54 9.61 -5.75
N ILE A 160 -10.71 9.90 -6.31
CA ILE A 160 -11.99 9.81 -5.61
C ILE A 160 -12.74 8.57 -6.09
N GLN A 161 -13.34 7.85 -5.14
CA GLN A 161 -14.23 6.73 -5.47
C GLN A 161 -15.62 7.25 -5.83
N ASN A 162 -16.19 8.12 -4.98
CA ASN A 162 -17.49 8.75 -5.18
C ASN A 162 -17.42 10.25 -4.90
N GLY A 163 -18.06 11.09 -5.73
CA GLY A 163 -18.13 12.54 -5.52
C GLY A 163 -17.00 13.31 -6.20
N ARG A 164 -16.45 14.33 -5.53
CA ARG A 164 -15.34 15.17 -6.04
C ARG A 164 -14.26 15.42 -5.00
N VAL A 165 -13.07 15.81 -5.46
CA VAL A 165 -11.98 16.35 -4.63
C VAL A 165 -12.20 17.82 -4.27
N PHE A 166 -11.37 18.36 -3.37
CA PHE A 166 -11.33 19.79 -3.11
C PHE A 166 -10.80 20.57 -4.32
N ASN A 167 -11.46 21.67 -4.63
CA ASN A 167 -10.98 22.70 -5.55
C ASN A 167 -10.33 23.85 -4.76
N LYS A 168 -9.73 24.82 -5.44
CA LYS A 168 -9.04 25.94 -4.76
C LYS A 168 -9.97 26.76 -3.87
N GLU A 169 -11.23 26.91 -4.28
CA GLU A 169 -12.23 27.71 -3.56
C GLU A 169 -12.64 27.06 -2.24
N ASP A 170 -12.57 25.73 -2.15
CA ASP A 170 -12.93 24.95 -0.95
C ASP A 170 -12.00 25.23 0.25
N PHE A 171 -10.82 25.79 0.00
CA PHE A 171 -9.87 26.19 1.06
C PHE A 171 -10.18 27.58 1.62
N SER A 172 -10.98 28.39 0.94
CA SER A 172 -11.39 29.70 1.45
C SER A 172 -12.43 29.51 2.54
N PHE A 173 -12.12 29.91 3.77
CA PHE A 173 -13.08 29.82 4.87
C PHE A 173 -13.98 31.05 4.88
N LYS A 174 -15.29 30.80 4.94
CA LYS A 174 -16.33 31.80 5.20
C LYS A 174 -17.29 31.23 6.23
N LYS A 175 -17.53 31.97 7.31
CA LYS A 175 -18.25 31.48 8.50
C LYS A 175 -19.65 30.90 8.20
N GLU A 176 -20.34 31.45 7.21
CA GLU A 176 -21.72 31.04 6.85
C GLU A 176 -21.78 29.96 5.77
N THR A 177 -20.63 29.46 5.32
CA THR A 177 -20.57 28.43 4.28
C THR A 177 -20.35 27.06 4.89
N LYS A 178 -21.04 26.06 4.33
CA LYS A 178 -20.82 24.67 4.71
C LYS A 178 -19.43 24.25 4.28
N ILE A 179 -18.66 23.74 5.24
CA ILE A 179 -17.30 23.28 5.00
C ILE A 179 -17.35 22.03 4.11
N PRO A 180 -16.63 22.00 2.98
CA PRO A 180 -16.55 20.78 2.18
C PRO A 180 -15.75 19.72 2.94
N ILE A 181 -16.25 18.49 2.95
CA ILE A 181 -15.66 17.36 3.67
C ILE A 181 -15.44 16.19 2.71
N ILE A 182 -14.27 15.59 2.78
CA ILE A 182 -13.98 14.31 2.13
C ILE A 182 -13.83 13.25 3.22
N LEU A 183 -14.31 12.04 2.96
CA LEU A 183 -14.24 10.94 3.92
C LEU A 183 -13.30 9.84 3.42
N GLY A 184 -12.62 9.18 4.36
CA GLY A 184 -11.92 7.93 4.09
C GLY A 184 -12.87 6.79 3.71
N ALA A 185 -12.32 5.75 3.09
CA ALA A 185 -13.10 4.66 2.49
C ALA A 185 -14.00 3.89 3.48
N GLU A 186 -13.62 3.78 4.76
CA GLU A 186 -14.41 3.05 5.75
C GLU A 186 -15.68 3.79 6.16
N TYR A 187 -15.85 5.06 5.80
CA TYR A 187 -17.12 5.79 5.99
C TYR A 187 -18.17 5.52 4.92
N GLN A 188 -17.84 4.77 3.85
CA GLN A 188 -18.72 4.57 2.70
C GLN A 188 -20.10 4.00 3.07
N THR A 189 -20.19 3.18 4.12
CA THR A 189 -21.46 2.58 4.57
C THR A 189 -22.16 3.40 5.65
N ILE A 190 -21.59 4.53 6.07
CA ILE A 190 -22.03 5.32 7.22
C ILE A 190 -22.67 6.64 6.76
N TYR A 191 -22.07 7.29 5.77
CA TYR A 191 -22.48 8.60 5.29
C TYR A 191 -22.59 8.64 3.76
N ASN A 192 -23.51 9.47 3.26
CA ASN A 192 -23.71 9.66 1.82
C ASN A 192 -23.18 11.04 1.35
N ILE A 193 -22.91 11.15 0.05
CA ILE A 193 -22.56 12.44 -0.56
C ILE A 193 -23.75 13.39 -0.47
N GLY A 194 -23.48 14.66 -0.16
CA GLY A 194 -24.47 15.69 0.06
C GLY A 194 -25.02 15.74 1.49
N GLU A 195 -24.70 14.73 2.32
CA GLU A 195 -25.09 14.72 3.72
C GLU A 195 -24.29 15.75 4.52
N THR A 196 -24.95 16.36 5.51
CA THR A 196 -24.37 17.40 6.36
C THR A 196 -24.03 16.87 7.74
N ILE A 197 -22.89 17.31 8.28
CA ILE A 197 -22.47 16.99 9.64
C ILE A 197 -22.18 18.28 10.42
N ASN A 198 -22.67 18.34 11.66
CA ASN A 198 -22.32 19.41 12.59
C ASN A 198 -21.12 18.98 13.42
N PHE A 199 -20.10 19.83 13.47
CA PHE A 199 -18.87 19.49 14.17
C PHE A 199 -18.23 20.69 14.85
N ASP A 200 -17.48 20.40 15.91
CA ASP A 200 -16.63 21.34 16.63
C ASP A 200 -15.17 21.12 16.18
N TYR A 201 -14.56 22.18 15.64
CA TYR A 201 -13.15 22.19 15.27
C TYR A 201 -12.45 23.35 15.97
N LEU A 202 -11.46 23.03 16.80
CA LEU A 202 -10.70 24.02 17.58
C LEU A 202 -11.59 24.96 18.42
N ASN A 203 -12.68 24.42 18.98
CA ASN A 203 -13.74 25.09 19.74
C ASN A 203 -14.70 25.96 18.92
N GLN A 204 -14.62 25.94 17.58
CA GLN A 204 -15.58 26.59 16.70
C GLN A 204 -16.58 25.56 16.19
N GLU A 205 -17.88 25.82 16.40
CA GLU A 205 -18.95 25.01 15.79
C GLU A 205 -19.14 25.41 14.33
N LEU A 206 -19.14 24.39 13.46
CA LEU A 206 -19.20 24.50 12.02
C LEU A 206 -20.17 23.45 11.46
N GLU A 207 -20.74 23.75 10.30
CA GLU A 207 -21.51 22.80 9.51
C GLU A 207 -20.66 22.36 8.31
N GLY A 208 -20.60 21.05 8.07
CA GLY A 208 -19.88 20.46 6.95
C GLY A 208 -20.82 19.74 5.99
N ILE A 209 -20.41 19.63 4.73
CA ILE A 209 -21.11 18.87 3.68
C ILE A 209 -20.15 17.86 3.07
N ILE A 210 -20.58 16.61 2.98
CA ILE A 210 -19.77 15.53 2.41
C ILE A 210 -19.80 15.64 0.89
N ILE A 211 -18.65 15.94 0.30
CA ILE A 211 -18.50 16.14 -1.15
C ILE A 211 -17.79 14.98 -1.85
N GLY A 212 -17.12 14.10 -1.10
CA GLY A 212 -16.35 13.02 -1.69
C GLY A 212 -15.98 11.91 -0.70
N ILE A 213 -15.72 10.73 -1.24
CA ILE A 213 -15.24 9.55 -0.50
C ILE A 213 -14.04 8.97 -1.27
N LEU A 214 -12.94 8.77 -0.54
CA LEU A 214 -11.68 8.25 -1.08
C LEU A 214 -11.72 6.72 -1.21
N PRO A 215 -10.96 6.13 -2.15
CA PRO A 215 -10.86 4.68 -2.29
C PRO A 215 -10.08 4.07 -1.14
N LYS A 216 -10.29 2.76 -0.90
CA LYS A 216 -9.57 2.00 0.12
C LYS A 216 -8.06 2.06 -0.08
N ASN A 217 -7.33 2.13 1.04
CA ASN A 217 -5.88 2.22 1.11
C ASN A 217 -5.33 3.51 0.47
N THR A 218 -5.99 4.64 0.71
CA THR A 218 -5.45 5.94 0.30
C THR A 218 -4.37 6.39 1.29
N LEU A 219 -3.23 6.84 0.78
CA LEU A 219 -2.07 7.25 1.56
C LEU A 219 -1.85 8.75 1.44
N PHE A 220 -1.65 9.42 2.57
CA PHE A 220 -1.09 10.78 2.64
C PHE A 220 0.19 10.76 3.47
N PRO A 221 1.19 11.60 3.13
CA PRO A 221 2.27 11.82 4.06
C PRO A 221 1.77 12.62 5.25
N VAL A 222 2.17 12.19 6.44
CA VAL A 222 1.96 12.92 7.67
C VAL A 222 3.31 13.28 8.26
N ASN A 223 3.35 14.36 9.04
CA ASN A 223 4.55 14.75 9.74
C ASN A 223 5.01 13.62 10.71
N GLY A 224 6.09 12.93 10.35
CA GLY A 224 6.64 11.79 11.10
C GLY A 224 6.27 10.42 10.55
N ASP A 225 5.33 10.32 9.60
CA ASP A 225 4.92 9.07 8.96
C ASP A 225 4.71 9.26 7.45
N VAL A 226 5.49 8.55 6.65
CA VAL A 226 5.42 8.67 5.19
C VAL A 226 4.24 7.89 4.61
N GLU A 227 3.79 6.81 5.28
CA GLU A 227 2.70 5.95 4.79
C GLU A 227 1.53 5.96 5.78
N PHE A 228 0.78 7.06 5.80
CA PHE A 228 -0.39 7.18 6.67
C PHE A 228 -1.68 6.83 5.94
N TYR A 229 -2.34 5.75 6.34
CA TYR A 229 -3.64 5.33 5.81
C TYR A 229 -4.78 6.19 6.38
N ILE A 230 -5.52 6.83 5.49
CA ILE A 230 -6.57 7.79 5.85
C ILE A 230 -7.99 7.18 5.80
N ASP A 231 -8.11 5.87 5.63
CA ASP A 231 -9.38 5.16 5.42
C ASP A 231 -10.43 5.42 6.52
N ARG A 232 -9.98 5.72 7.75
CA ARG A 232 -10.80 6.03 8.94
C ARG A 232 -10.80 7.50 9.35
N TYR A 233 -10.39 8.42 8.48
CA TYR A 233 -10.27 9.84 8.81
C TYR A 233 -11.31 10.67 8.06
N ILE A 234 -11.81 11.71 8.73
CA ILE A 234 -12.49 12.83 8.09
C ILE A 234 -11.43 13.81 7.58
N ILE A 235 -11.46 14.14 6.30
CA ILE A 235 -10.51 15.05 5.67
C ILE A 235 -11.17 16.43 5.55
N LEU A 236 -10.52 17.43 6.14
CA LEU A 236 -10.91 18.84 6.07
C LEU A 236 -9.88 19.64 5.27
N PRO A 237 -10.28 20.69 4.55
CA PRO A 237 -9.34 21.62 3.97
C PRO A 237 -8.66 22.43 5.09
N GLU A 238 -7.36 22.65 4.94
CA GLU A 238 -6.65 23.63 5.73
C GLU A 238 -7.04 25.03 5.26
N PHE A 239 -7.90 25.66 6.05
CA PHE A 239 -8.50 26.94 5.73
C PHE A 239 -7.52 28.07 5.49
N ILE A 240 -7.87 28.91 4.52
CA ILE A 240 -7.39 30.26 4.32
C ILE A 240 -8.48 31.20 4.86
N MET A 241 -8.15 31.94 5.92
CA MET A 241 -9.06 32.86 6.59
C MET A 241 -8.57 34.30 6.40
N GLU A 242 -9.19 35.03 5.48
CA GLU A 242 -8.86 36.44 5.23
C GLU A 242 -9.53 37.39 6.24
N GLU A 243 -10.64 36.96 6.85
CA GLU A 243 -11.42 37.76 7.78
C GLU A 243 -10.64 38.11 9.06
N VAL A 244 -10.76 39.38 9.48
CA VAL A 244 -10.26 39.86 10.77
C VAL A 244 -11.15 39.27 11.88
N PRO A 245 -10.58 38.70 12.95
CA PRO A 245 -11.37 38.12 14.02
C PRO A 245 -12.22 39.19 14.72
N GLN A 246 -13.53 38.94 14.81
CA GLN A 246 -14.50 39.88 15.40
C GLN A 246 -14.58 39.79 16.93
N ASN A 247 -14.13 38.68 17.51
CA ASN A 247 -14.15 38.44 18.95
C ASN A 247 -13.00 37.50 19.35
N GLU A 248 -12.82 37.31 20.66
CA GLU A 248 -11.72 36.50 21.21
C GLU A 248 -11.82 35.01 20.84
N GLU A 249 -13.03 34.46 20.73
CA GLU A 249 -13.24 33.06 20.33
C GLU A 249 -12.74 32.82 18.89
N VAL A 250 -13.12 33.71 17.97
CA VAL A 250 -12.66 33.68 16.57
C VAL A 250 -11.15 33.92 16.50
N LEU A 251 -10.61 34.87 17.28
CA LEU A 251 -9.16 35.09 17.35
C LEU A 251 -8.41 33.82 17.76
N ARG A 252 -8.85 33.16 18.85
CA ARG A 252 -8.25 31.92 19.34
C ARG A 252 -8.38 30.78 18.35
N PHE A 253 -9.52 30.66 17.67
CA PHE A 253 -9.74 29.69 16.60
C PHE A 253 -8.71 29.87 15.47
N GLN A 254 -8.57 31.11 14.95
CA GLN A 254 -7.63 31.40 13.89
C GLN A 254 -6.18 31.19 14.34
N GLN A 255 -5.79 31.63 15.54
CA GLN A 255 -4.45 31.43 16.10
C GLN A 255 -4.08 29.93 16.17
N LYS A 256 -4.97 29.09 16.73
CA LYS A 256 -4.74 27.64 16.80
C LYS A 256 -4.64 27.01 15.42
N HIS A 257 -5.52 27.41 14.50
CA HIS A 257 -5.52 26.90 13.12
C HIS A 257 -4.22 27.22 12.40
N TYR A 258 -3.78 28.48 12.42
CA TYR A 258 -2.54 28.87 11.73
C TYR A 258 -1.28 28.34 12.42
N LEU A 259 -1.31 28.11 13.73
CA LEU A 259 -0.23 27.41 14.43
C LEU A 259 -0.09 25.97 13.92
N HIS A 260 -1.20 25.26 13.71
CA HIS A 260 -1.17 23.97 13.03
C HIS A 260 -0.66 24.07 11.58
N ALA A 261 -1.01 25.14 10.87
CA ALA A 261 -0.68 25.33 9.45
C ALA A 261 0.81 25.54 9.15
N ILE A 262 1.56 26.12 10.09
CA ILE A 262 3.00 26.37 9.93
C ILE A 262 3.87 25.16 10.29
N ASN A 263 3.28 24.07 10.76
CA ASN A 263 3.97 22.86 11.22
C ASN A 263 4.05 21.75 10.16
N GLY A 264 4.35 22.15 8.92
CA GLY A 264 4.33 21.30 7.74
C GLY A 264 5.68 20.73 7.31
N GLN A 265 5.73 20.35 6.04
CA GLN A 265 6.87 19.75 5.36
C GLN A 265 7.22 20.58 4.10
N ILE A 266 8.51 20.78 3.89
CA ILE A 266 9.08 21.43 2.72
C ILE A 266 9.66 20.37 1.81
N LEU A 267 9.13 20.25 0.60
CA LEU A 267 9.59 19.32 -0.43
C LEU A 267 10.34 20.09 -1.54
N THR A 268 11.63 19.82 -1.70
CA THR A 268 12.50 20.54 -2.65
C THR A 268 13.74 19.76 -3.01
N ASN A 269 14.38 20.03 -4.16
CA ASN A 269 15.68 19.44 -4.50
C ASN A 269 16.89 20.20 -3.90
N LYS A 270 16.64 21.29 -3.18
CA LYS A 270 17.67 22.12 -2.53
C LYS A 270 18.19 21.47 -1.24
N ASP A 271 19.44 21.76 -0.90
CA ASP A 271 20.07 21.33 0.35
C ASP A 271 19.55 22.13 1.57
N MET A 272 19.91 21.68 2.78
CA MET A 272 19.41 22.26 4.03
C MET A 272 19.78 23.72 4.23
N ILE A 273 20.99 24.13 3.83
CA ILE A 273 21.48 25.51 3.98
C ILE A 273 20.68 26.42 3.05
N SER A 274 20.45 25.98 1.82
CA SER A 274 19.62 26.69 0.85
C SER A 274 18.18 26.87 1.33
N VAL A 275 17.58 25.81 1.88
CA VAL A 275 16.21 25.87 2.44
C VAL A 275 16.16 26.83 3.63
N GLN A 276 17.14 26.77 4.54
CA GLN A 276 17.18 27.66 5.69
C GLN A 276 17.28 29.12 5.30
N LYS A 277 18.09 29.48 4.29
CA LYS A 277 18.15 30.85 3.76
C LYS A 277 16.81 31.32 3.21
N LEU A 278 16.11 30.46 2.47
CA LEU A 278 14.80 30.79 1.88
C LEU A 278 13.74 31.01 2.96
N VAL A 279 13.64 30.10 3.92
CA VAL A 279 12.66 30.22 5.02
C VAL A 279 12.99 31.40 5.92
N ASN A 280 14.27 31.66 6.22
CA ASN A 280 14.69 32.86 6.96
C ASN A 280 14.26 34.16 6.26
N SER A 281 14.36 34.23 4.93
CA SER A 281 13.88 35.40 4.18
C SER A 281 12.36 35.56 4.28
N ILE A 282 11.62 34.46 4.27
CA ILE A 282 10.16 34.46 4.47
C ILE A 282 9.82 34.92 5.89
N SER A 283 10.52 34.40 6.90
CA SER A 283 10.30 34.71 8.32
C SER A 283 10.58 36.19 8.62
N GLN A 284 11.66 36.76 8.08
CA GLN A 284 11.97 38.19 8.22
C GLN A 284 10.87 39.09 7.63
N LYS A 285 10.31 38.72 6.46
CA LYS A 285 9.22 39.48 5.84
C LYS A 285 7.90 39.35 6.61
N ALA A 286 7.65 38.19 7.20
CA ALA A 286 6.46 37.91 7.99
C ALA A 286 6.58 38.38 9.46
N ASN A 287 7.79 38.72 9.91
CA ASN A 287 8.12 39.02 11.31
C ASN A 287 7.76 37.87 12.26
N PHE A 288 8.05 36.63 11.86
CA PHE A 288 7.81 35.40 12.63
C PHE A 288 9.09 34.55 12.70
N ASP A 289 9.71 34.45 13.87
CA ASP A 289 11.04 33.84 14.02
C ASP A 289 11.08 32.58 14.91
N ASP A 290 9.96 32.23 15.54
CA ASP A 290 9.84 31.09 16.45
C ASP A 290 9.56 29.78 15.69
N TYR A 291 10.51 29.36 14.84
CA TYR A 291 10.46 28.07 14.13
C TYR A 291 11.82 27.41 14.03
N ILE A 292 11.83 26.11 13.74
CA ILE A 292 13.00 25.30 13.47
C ILE A 292 12.75 24.44 12.23
N ILE A 293 13.81 24.22 11.45
CA ILE A 293 13.81 23.30 10.32
C ILE A 293 14.56 22.05 10.75
N ILE A 294 13.86 20.92 10.77
CA ILE A 294 14.39 19.64 11.24
C ILE A 294 14.67 18.75 10.03
N GLY A 295 15.97 18.57 9.74
CA GLY A 295 16.58 17.50 8.94
C GLY A 295 16.02 17.28 7.53
N ALA A 296 16.71 16.47 6.72
CA ALA A 296 16.17 15.96 5.46
C ALA A 296 15.80 14.47 5.66
N ASN A 297 14.52 14.07 5.56
CA ASN A 297 14.14 12.65 5.63
C ASN A 297 14.44 11.89 4.31
N THR A 298 15.41 12.39 3.53
CA THR A 298 15.84 11.86 2.23
C THR A 298 16.41 10.46 2.35
N ILE A 299 17.14 10.24 3.44
CA ILE A 299 17.82 8.98 3.73
C ILE A 299 16.75 7.89 3.92
N GLY A 300 15.69 8.14 4.71
CA GLY A 300 14.62 7.17 4.95
C GLY A 300 13.94 6.72 3.65
N ILE A 301 13.45 7.67 2.84
CA ILE A 301 12.68 7.33 1.63
C ILE A 301 13.54 6.72 0.53
N SER A 302 14.73 7.26 0.27
CA SER A 302 15.62 6.71 -0.75
C SER A 302 16.16 5.33 -0.36
N LEU A 303 16.46 5.10 0.93
CA LEU A 303 16.80 3.78 1.43
C LEU A 303 15.61 2.82 1.31
N MET A 304 14.39 3.21 1.70
CA MET A 304 13.21 2.37 1.56
C MET A 304 12.98 1.96 0.10
N PHE A 305 13.11 2.90 -0.84
CA PHE A 305 13.04 2.61 -2.28
C PHE A 305 14.10 1.60 -2.73
N ASN A 306 15.34 1.81 -2.31
CA ASN A 306 16.43 0.92 -2.66
C ASN A 306 16.22 -0.46 -2.04
N MET A 307 15.77 -0.55 -0.79
CA MET A 307 15.43 -1.79 -0.09
C MET A 307 14.27 -2.52 -0.78
N MET A 308 13.20 -1.81 -1.17
CA MET A 308 12.10 -2.40 -1.94
C MET A 308 12.57 -2.98 -3.27
N LYS A 309 13.37 -2.21 -4.03
CA LYS A 309 13.93 -2.68 -5.31
C LYS A 309 14.84 -3.89 -5.11
N GLN A 310 15.69 -3.86 -4.08
CA GLN A 310 16.56 -4.98 -3.72
C GLN A 310 15.75 -6.20 -3.30
N ASN A 311 14.69 -6.05 -2.51
CA ASN A 311 13.82 -7.15 -2.08
C ASN A 311 13.17 -7.85 -3.28
N ILE A 312 12.64 -7.09 -4.25
CA ILE A 312 12.08 -7.66 -5.48
C ILE A 312 13.17 -8.37 -6.29
N GLN A 313 14.36 -7.76 -6.40
CA GLN A 313 15.47 -8.39 -7.11
C GLN A 313 15.88 -9.72 -6.46
N ILE A 314 15.93 -9.79 -5.12
CA ILE A 314 16.21 -11.00 -4.36
C ILE A 314 15.10 -12.05 -4.57
N MET A 315 13.82 -11.66 -4.48
CA MET A 315 12.69 -12.56 -4.74
C MET A 315 12.71 -13.11 -6.17
N PHE A 316 13.08 -12.28 -7.15
CA PHE A 316 13.25 -12.69 -8.54
C PHE A 316 14.39 -13.71 -8.68
N MET A 317 15.56 -13.47 -8.07
CA MET A 317 16.66 -14.43 -8.07
C MET A 317 16.25 -15.77 -7.44
N PHE A 318 15.58 -15.77 -6.28
CA PHE A 318 15.09 -16.99 -5.65
C PHE A 318 14.08 -17.73 -6.53
N THR A 319 13.19 -17.01 -7.21
CA THR A 319 12.22 -17.59 -8.13
C THR A 319 12.91 -18.29 -9.29
N VAL A 320 13.94 -17.68 -9.89
CA VAL A 320 14.74 -18.30 -10.96
C VAL A 320 15.46 -19.56 -10.46
N VAL A 321 16.08 -19.49 -9.29
CA VAL A 321 16.77 -20.66 -8.69
C VAL A 321 15.79 -21.81 -8.46
N ILE A 322 14.64 -21.54 -7.83
CA ILE A 322 13.62 -22.56 -7.55
C ILE A 322 13.03 -23.10 -8.86
N PHE A 323 12.82 -22.27 -9.87
CA PHE A 323 12.37 -22.69 -11.20
C PHE A 323 13.32 -23.71 -11.82
N LEU A 324 14.64 -23.46 -11.76
CA LEU A 324 15.65 -24.42 -12.24
C LEU A 324 15.66 -25.71 -11.41
N PHE A 325 15.52 -25.60 -10.09
CA PHE A 325 15.39 -26.77 -9.21
C PHE A 325 14.14 -27.60 -9.53
N CYS A 326 12.99 -26.99 -9.84
CA CYS A 326 11.79 -27.71 -10.27
C CYS A 326 12.05 -28.52 -11.54
N ILE A 327 12.68 -27.91 -12.56
CA ILE A 327 13.04 -28.59 -13.81
C ILE A 327 13.97 -29.77 -13.53
N PHE A 328 15.00 -29.56 -12.71
CA PHE A 328 15.96 -30.60 -12.35
C PHE A 328 15.29 -31.75 -11.57
N SER A 329 14.50 -31.44 -10.54
CA SER A 329 13.77 -32.43 -9.73
C SER A 329 12.80 -33.26 -10.57
N ILE A 330 12.05 -32.62 -11.48
CA ILE A 330 11.13 -33.32 -12.39
C ILE A 330 11.91 -34.21 -13.35
N SER A 331 13.01 -33.71 -13.94
CA SER A 331 13.86 -34.49 -14.84
C SER A 331 14.45 -35.71 -14.13
N LEU A 332 15.00 -35.53 -12.93
CA LEU A 332 15.57 -36.59 -12.12
C LEU A 332 14.50 -37.63 -11.73
N SER A 333 13.31 -37.16 -11.35
CA SER A 333 12.15 -38.02 -11.07
C SER A 333 11.83 -38.96 -12.22
N LEU A 334 11.70 -38.40 -13.42
CA LEU A 334 11.38 -39.16 -14.63
C LEU A 334 12.46 -40.17 -14.98
N ILE A 335 13.73 -39.77 -14.89
CA ILE A 335 14.89 -40.62 -15.17
C ILE A 335 14.98 -41.77 -14.17
N MET A 336 14.86 -41.50 -12.86
CA MET A 336 14.88 -42.54 -11.83
C MET A 336 13.70 -43.50 -11.96
N LYS A 337 12.52 -42.96 -12.32
CA LYS A 337 11.32 -43.76 -12.53
C LYS A 337 11.46 -44.68 -13.75
N TRP A 338 12.08 -44.20 -14.82
CA TRP A 338 12.43 -45.03 -15.97
C TRP A 338 13.30 -46.20 -15.57
N ASP A 339 14.40 -45.94 -14.85
CA ASP A 339 15.34 -46.99 -14.44
C ASP A 339 14.67 -48.01 -13.51
N THR A 340 13.79 -47.55 -12.61
CA THR A 340 13.07 -48.43 -11.68
C THR A 340 12.03 -49.31 -12.38
N ASN A 341 11.29 -48.76 -13.35
CA ASN A 341 10.15 -49.42 -13.99
C ASN A 341 10.47 -50.00 -15.38
N ILE A 342 11.74 -50.00 -15.79
CA ILE A 342 12.14 -50.36 -17.16
C ILE A 342 11.67 -51.75 -17.57
N LYS A 343 11.65 -52.72 -16.63
CA LYS A 343 11.14 -54.08 -16.86
C LYS A 343 9.64 -54.09 -17.15
N LYS A 344 8.85 -53.28 -16.42
CA LYS A 344 7.40 -53.14 -16.63
C LYS A 344 7.13 -52.48 -17.99
N TYR A 345 7.85 -51.41 -18.31
CA TYR A 345 7.73 -50.72 -19.60
C TYR A 345 8.14 -51.60 -20.78
N ALA A 346 9.17 -52.43 -20.63
CA ALA A 346 9.57 -53.38 -21.66
C ALA A 346 8.49 -54.43 -21.95
N ILE A 347 7.77 -54.92 -20.93
CA ILE A 347 6.62 -55.82 -21.12
C ILE A 347 5.50 -55.09 -21.90
N HIS A 348 5.18 -53.84 -21.53
CA HIS A 348 4.17 -53.06 -22.26
C HIS A 348 4.54 -52.85 -23.73
N LEU A 349 5.81 -52.54 -24.02
CA LEU A 349 6.31 -52.38 -25.38
C LEU A 349 6.20 -53.68 -26.19
N ILE A 350 6.54 -54.84 -25.60
CA ILE A 350 6.37 -56.16 -26.23
C ILE A 350 4.89 -56.48 -26.46
N SER A 351 4.01 -56.11 -25.54
CA SER A 351 2.56 -56.28 -25.67
C SER A 351 1.90 -55.27 -26.64
N GLY A 352 2.68 -54.52 -27.42
CA GLY A 352 2.18 -53.62 -28.47
C GLY A 352 1.92 -52.18 -28.04
N ALA A 353 2.28 -51.77 -26.83
CA ALA A 353 2.22 -50.37 -26.43
C ALA A 353 3.31 -49.55 -27.15
N THR A 354 3.01 -48.29 -27.46
CA THR A 354 4.00 -47.40 -28.08
C THR A 354 4.77 -46.60 -27.03
N VAL A 355 5.99 -46.18 -27.37
CA VAL A 355 6.79 -45.27 -26.52
C VAL A 355 6.03 -43.97 -26.20
N SER A 356 5.23 -43.48 -27.14
CA SER A 356 4.40 -42.29 -26.96
C SER A 356 3.34 -42.46 -25.86
N GLN A 357 2.78 -43.67 -25.70
CA GLN A 357 1.83 -43.94 -24.63
C GLN A 357 2.53 -43.87 -23.26
N ILE A 358 3.74 -44.43 -23.14
CA ILE A 358 4.55 -44.37 -21.90
C ILE A 358 4.86 -42.91 -21.52
N LEU A 359 5.27 -42.09 -22.49
CA LEU A 359 5.48 -40.65 -22.29
C LEU A 359 4.21 -39.94 -21.83
N TRP A 360 3.05 -40.29 -22.39
CA TRP A 360 1.77 -39.72 -22.02
C TRP A 360 1.36 -40.07 -20.58
N TYR A 361 1.59 -41.30 -20.13
CA TYR A 361 1.35 -41.71 -18.74
C TYR A 361 2.19 -40.89 -17.76
N THR A 362 3.48 -40.70 -18.05
CA THR A 362 4.37 -39.88 -17.22
C THR A 362 4.02 -38.40 -17.25
N PHE A 363 3.48 -37.92 -18.38
CA PHE A 363 3.02 -36.55 -18.54
C PHE A 363 1.82 -36.24 -17.65
N ILE A 364 0.80 -37.11 -17.68
CA ILE A 364 -0.41 -36.96 -16.86
C ILE A 364 -0.07 -36.92 -15.36
N GLU A 365 0.89 -37.71 -14.89
CA GLU A 365 1.27 -37.71 -13.47
C GLU A 365 1.90 -36.39 -13.03
N ILE A 366 2.83 -35.84 -13.82
CA ILE A 366 3.43 -34.54 -13.50
C ILE A 366 2.37 -33.43 -13.56
N LEU A 367 1.50 -33.47 -14.58
CA LEU A 367 0.41 -32.52 -14.71
C LEU A 367 -0.54 -32.59 -13.50
N PHE A 368 -0.78 -33.79 -12.97
CA PHE A 368 -1.59 -33.99 -11.78
C PHE A 368 -0.95 -33.37 -10.53
N VAL A 369 0.35 -33.58 -10.31
CA VAL A 369 1.08 -32.96 -9.18
C VAL A 369 1.07 -31.43 -9.28
N ILE A 370 1.33 -30.90 -10.48
CA ILE A 370 1.30 -29.45 -10.74
C ILE A 370 -0.12 -28.90 -10.56
N GLY A 371 -1.15 -29.60 -11.04
CA GLY A 371 -2.55 -29.24 -10.88
C GLY A 371 -2.96 -29.14 -9.40
N ILE A 372 -2.48 -30.05 -8.54
CA ILE A 372 -2.68 -29.95 -7.09
C ILE A 372 -2.02 -28.68 -6.56
N SER A 373 -0.75 -28.40 -6.92
CA SER A 373 -0.09 -27.18 -6.44
C SER A 373 -0.78 -25.89 -6.90
N LEU A 374 -1.23 -25.82 -8.16
CA LEU A 374 -1.98 -24.67 -8.66
C LEU A 374 -3.32 -24.49 -7.93
N THR A 375 -4.01 -25.59 -7.62
CA THR A 375 -5.27 -25.54 -6.87
C THR A 375 -5.06 -25.02 -5.45
N LEU A 376 -4.00 -25.48 -4.76
CA LEU A 376 -3.64 -24.99 -3.43
C LEU A 376 -3.33 -23.48 -3.43
N ILE A 377 -2.57 -23.01 -4.43
CA ILE A 377 -2.25 -21.59 -4.57
C ILE A 377 -3.48 -20.77 -4.95
N PHE A 378 -4.36 -21.28 -5.79
CA PHE A 378 -5.63 -20.62 -6.11
C PHE A 378 -6.48 -20.40 -4.84
N LEU A 379 -6.66 -21.45 -4.04
CA LEU A 379 -7.40 -21.37 -2.77
C LEU A 379 -6.75 -20.37 -1.79
N PHE A 380 -5.42 -20.38 -1.69
CA PHE A 380 -4.70 -19.42 -0.86
C PHE A 380 -4.91 -17.98 -1.34
N MET A 381 -4.84 -17.74 -2.65
CA MET A 381 -4.98 -16.40 -3.21
C MET A 381 -6.40 -15.83 -3.08
N GLN A 382 -7.42 -16.68 -3.02
CA GLN A 382 -8.80 -16.23 -2.75
C GLN A 382 -8.94 -15.54 -1.38
N PHE A 383 -8.11 -15.89 -0.39
CA PHE A 383 -8.06 -15.18 0.89
C PHE A 383 -7.37 -13.82 0.81
N VAL A 384 -6.47 -13.63 -0.16
CA VAL A 384 -5.72 -12.38 -0.35
C VAL A 384 -6.57 -11.36 -1.09
N GLY A 385 -7.35 -11.79 -2.09
CA GLY A 385 -8.29 -10.94 -2.82
C GLY A 385 -8.49 -11.37 -4.27
N GLU A 386 -9.31 -10.62 -5.00
CA GLU A 386 -9.55 -10.86 -6.43
C GLU A 386 -8.33 -10.49 -7.26
N MET A 387 -7.83 -11.46 -8.04
CA MET A 387 -6.68 -11.27 -8.92
C MET A 387 -7.14 -11.07 -10.37
N PRO A 388 -6.48 -10.20 -11.14
CA PRO A 388 -6.80 -10.00 -12.54
C PRO A 388 -6.52 -11.26 -13.37
N ILE A 389 -7.21 -11.41 -14.50
CA ILE A 389 -7.10 -12.60 -15.36
C ILE A 389 -5.66 -12.84 -15.86
N SER A 390 -4.90 -11.77 -16.09
CA SER A 390 -3.48 -11.83 -16.50
C SER A 390 -2.60 -12.63 -15.54
N TYR A 391 -2.87 -12.58 -14.25
CA TYR A 391 -2.14 -13.33 -13.23
C TYR A 391 -2.23 -14.84 -13.45
N TYR A 392 -3.44 -15.35 -13.72
CA TYR A 392 -3.66 -16.78 -13.94
C TYR A 392 -2.98 -17.28 -15.21
N PHE A 393 -2.94 -16.46 -16.27
CA PHE A 393 -2.21 -16.79 -17.50
C PHE A 393 -0.70 -16.95 -17.26
N ILE A 394 -0.10 -16.12 -16.40
CA ILE A 394 1.32 -16.23 -16.06
C ILE A 394 1.60 -17.56 -15.35
N LEU A 395 0.79 -17.94 -14.36
CA LEU A 395 0.97 -19.21 -13.63
C LEU A 395 0.84 -20.42 -14.56
N ILE A 396 -0.19 -20.45 -15.42
CA ILE A 396 -0.39 -21.52 -16.38
C ILE A 396 0.77 -21.57 -17.37
N GLY A 397 1.20 -20.43 -17.91
CA GLY A 397 2.32 -20.32 -18.84
C GLY A 397 3.62 -20.88 -18.25
N VAL A 398 3.96 -20.48 -17.02
CA VAL A 398 5.15 -20.99 -16.32
C VAL A 398 5.01 -22.49 -16.04
N SER A 399 3.83 -22.97 -15.66
CA SER A 399 3.60 -24.40 -15.42
C SER A 399 3.86 -25.24 -16.68
N LEU A 400 3.41 -24.78 -17.85
CA LEU A 400 3.62 -25.46 -19.12
C LEU A 400 5.10 -25.51 -19.49
N ILE A 401 5.82 -24.39 -19.29
CA ILE A 401 7.26 -24.32 -19.56
C ILE A 401 8.02 -25.33 -18.68
N ILE A 402 7.70 -25.42 -17.38
CA ILE A 402 8.36 -26.36 -16.46
C ILE A 402 8.12 -27.81 -16.88
N VAL A 403 6.89 -28.14 -17.28
CA VAL A 403 6.54 -29.49 -17.76
C VAL A 403 7.34 -29.83 -19.01
N VAL A 404 7.35 -28.93 -19.99
CA VAL A 404 8.05 -29.15 -21.26
C VAL A 404 9.55 -29.29 -21.01
N LEU A 405 10.18 -28.35 -20.29
CA LEU A 405 11.61 -28.37 -20.02
C LEU A 405 12.03 -29.56 -19.14
N GLY A 406 11.24 -29.92 -18.14
CA GLY A 406 11.50 -31.08 -17.28
C GLY A 406 11.40 -32.42 -18.01
N MET A 407 10.64 -32.49 -19.10
CA MET A 407 10.52 -33.70 -19.92
C MET A 407 11.60 -33.84 -20.99
N LEU A 408 12.24 -32.75 -21.41
CA LEU A 408 13.25 -32.80 -22.46
C LEU A 408 14.36 -33.83 -22.16
N PRO A 409 15.01 -33.83 -20.98
CA PRO A 409 16.09 -34.79 -20.70
C PRO A 409 15.60 -36.25 -20.71
N PHE A 410 14.38 -36.49 -20.23
CA PHE A 410 13.77 -37.81 -20.24
C PHE A 410 13.50 -38.28 -21.68
N SER A 411 12.96 -37.41 -22.53
CA SER A 411 12.67 -37.73 -23.93
C SER A 411 13.94 -38.08 -24.72
N PHE A 412 15.06 -37.39 -24.45
CA PHE A 412 16.36 -37.71 -25.04
C PHE A 412 16.89 -39.08 -24.58
N LYS A 413 16.84 -39.35 -23.26
CA LYS A 413 17.24 -40.66 -22.69
C LYS A 413 16.42 -41.80 -23.31
N LEU A 414 15.13 -41.59 -23.54
CA LEU A 414 14.22 -42.57 -24.11
C LEU A 414 14.57 -42.88 -25.58
N LYS A 415 14.82 -41.86 -26.40
CA LYS A 415 15.22 -42.03 -27.82
C LYS A 415 16.55 -42.75 -27.99
N GLN A 416 17.50 -42.55 -27.07
CA GLN A 416 18.80 -43.22 -27.10
C GLN A 416 18.77 -44.66 -26.55
N SER A 417 17.71 -45.03 -25.82
CA SER A 417 17.61 -46.34 -25.20
C SER A 417 17.28 -47.42 -26.25
N ASN A 418 18.23 -48.33 -26.51
CA ASN A 418 17.99 -49.46 -27.41
C ASN A 418 17.16 -50.52 -26.68
N ILE A 419 15.85 -50.55 -26.97
CA ILE A 419 14.85 -51.45 -26.36
C ILE A 419 15.28 -52.93 -26.45
N VAL A 420 15.95 -53.31 -27.56
CA VAL A 420 16.46 -54.68 -27.77
C VAL A 420 17.62 -55.02 -26.84
N LYS A 421 18.52 -54.07 -26.54
CA LYS A 421 19.60 -54.27 -25.55
C LYS A 421 19.06 -54.36 -24.12
N ILE A 422 18.01 -53.62 -23.79
CA ILE A 422 17.37 -53.62 -22.47
C ILE A 422 16.73 -54.99 -22.16
N LEU A 423 16.12 -55.61 -23.17
CA LEU A 423 15.51 -56.94 -23.07
C LEU A 423 16.55 -58.07 -23.02
N LYS A 424 17.69 -57.90 -23.71
CA LYS A 424 18.81 -58.85 -23.71
C LYS A 424 19.73 -58.74 -22.49
N LYS A 425 19.59 -57.71 -21.64
CA LYS A 425 20.33 -57.58 -20.38
C LYS A 425 19.71 -58.49 -19.31
N LYS A 426 19.69 -59.78 -19.62
CA LYS A 426 19.54 -60.90 -18.68
C LYS A 426 20.86 -61.66 -18.75
N GLU A 427 21.82 -61.15 -18.00
CA GLU A 427 22.73 -61.88 -17.12
C GLU A 427 23.37 -60.86 -16.18
#